data_AF-A0A944SPS7-F1
#
_entry.id   AF-A0A944SPS7-F1
#
_cell.length_a   1.000
_cell.length_b   1.000
_cell.length_c   1.000
_cell.angle_alpha   90.00
_cell.angle_beta   90.00
_cell.angle_gamma   90.00
#
_symmetry.space_group_name_H-M   'P 1'
#
loop_
_entity.id
_entity.type
_entity.pdbx_description
1 polymer ?
#
loop_
_entity_poly.entity_id
_entity_poly.type
_entity_poly.pdbx_seq_one_letter_code
_entity_poly.pdbx_strand_id
1 'polypeptide(L)'
;MQVRLMITGGTIDKVYNQSNGELEFDKTHFPEMIKRARIEVNIIPEELTLIDSLDMVDSDRNLILESCENCAEQFILITHGTDTMCETAKLLGEREME
;
A
#
# COMPACT_ATOMS: atom_id res chain seq x y z
N MET A 1 -20.29 2.02 2.98
CA MET A 1 -19.23 1.18 2.42
C MET A 1 -17.93 1.48 3.16
N GLN A 2 -17.20 0.44 3.58
CA GLN A 2 -15.90 0.58 4.22
C GLN A 2 -14.84 -0.02 3.29
N VAL A 3 -13.71 0.67 3.15
CA VAL A 3 -12.57 0.24 2.35
C VAL A 3 -11.35 0.18 3.25
N ARG A 4 -10.71 -0.98 3.31
CA ARG A 4 -9.39 -1.15 3.92
C ARG A 4 -8.35 -0.57 2.97
N LEU A 5 -7.56 0.39 3.44
CA LEU A 5 -6.44 0.94 2.70
C LEU A 5 -5.15 0.36 3.26
N MET A 6 -4.55 -0.60 2.54
CA MET A 6 -3.26 -1.20 2.89
C MET A 6 -2.14 -0.41 2.24
N ILE A 7 -1.27 0.17 3.06
CA ILE A 7 -0.16 1.01 2.62
C ILE A 7 1.11 0.18 2.60
N THR A 8 1.77 0.09 1.44
CA THR A 8 3.04 -0.65 1.26
C THR A 8 4.19 0.23 0.76
N GLY A 9 3.94 1.55 0.61
CA GLY A 9 4.90 2.52 0.10
C GLY A 9 4.75 2.84 -1.38
N GLY A 10 5.87 2.78 -2.12
CA GLY A 10 5.98 3.29 -3.49
C GLY A 10 6.14 4.81 -3.57
N THR A 11 6.40 5.32 -4.79
CA THR A 11 6.69 6.74 -5.04
C THR A 11 5.60 7.70 -4.56
N ILE A 12 4.35 7.23 -4.47
CA ILE A 12 3.22 8.01 -3.96
C ILE A 12 3.43 8.46 -2.50
N ASP A 13 4.23 7.73 -1.74
CA ASP A 13 4.47 7.97 -0.31
C ASP A 13 5.89 8.49 0.01
N LYS A 14 6.75 8.64 -1.01
CA LYS A 14 8.11 9.16 -0.83
C LYS A 14 8.12 10.68 -0.67
N VAL A 15 9.10 11.16 0.09
CA VAL A 15 9.41 12.59 0.25
C VAL A 15 10.75 12.89 -0.40
N TYR A 16 10.83 14.04 -1.08
CA TYR A 16 12.09 14.55 -1.59
C TYR A 16 12.92 15.16 -0.46
N ASN A 17 14.03 14.51 -0.13
CA ASN A 17 15.01 15.03 0.81
C ASN A 17 15.89 16.07 0.10
N GLN A 18 15.68 17.35 0.43
CA GLN A 18 16.39 18.46 -0.21
C GLN A 18 17.89 18.51 0.12
N SER A 19 18.34 17.80 1.16
CA SER A 19 19.73 17.84 1.61
C SER A 19 20.64 16.93 0.78
N ASN A 20 20.15 15.75 0.39
CA ASN A 20 20.88 14.78 -0.43
C ASN A 20 20.30 14.60 -1.84
N GLY A 21 19.10 15.11 -2.10
CA GLY A 21 18.41 15.03 -3.38
C GLY A 21 17.75 13.68 -3.65
N GLU A 22 17.61 12.82 -2.63
CA GLU A 22 17.02 11.48 -2.75
C GLU A 22 15.53 11.48 -2.39
N LEU A 23 14.81 10.46 -2.88
CA LEU A 23 13.43 10.19 -2.49
C LEU A 23 13.43 9.11 -1.41
N GLU A 24 12.97 9.47 -0.21
CA GLU A 24 13.04 8.62 0.98
C GLU A 24 11.65 8.41 1.58
N PHE A 25 11.55 7.39 2.42
CA PHE A 25 10.39 7.16 3.27
C PHE A 25 10.70 7.67 4.69
N ASP A 26 9.75 8.39 5.29
CA ASP A 26 9.81 8.81 6.70
C ASP A 26 8.62 8.21 7.46
N LYS A 27 7.42 8.61 7.05
CA LYS A 27 6.14 8.09 7.50
C LYS A 27 5.16 8.14 6.35
N THR A 28 4.07 7.38 6.45
CA THR A 28 3.02 7.50 5.45
C THR A 28 2.32 8.86 5.46
N HIS A 29 2.01 9.38 4.27
CA HIS A 29 1.25 10.61 4.03
C HIS A 29 -0.24 10.36 3.84
N PHE A 30 -0.67 9.09 3.76
CA PHE A 30 -2.05 8.74 3.46
C PHE A 30 -3.08 9.32 4.44
N PRO A 31 -2.85 9.40 5.76
CA PRO A 31 -3.80 10.06 6.67
C PRO A 31 -4.11 11.51 6.28
N GLU A 32 -3.11 12.27 5.84
CA GLU A 32 -3.28 13.66 5.41
C GLU A 32 -3.83 13.74 3.97
N MET A 33 -3.43 12.84 3.08
CA MET A 33 -3.98 12.76 1.72
C MET A 33 -5.48 12.45 1.75
N ILE A 34 -5.92 11.51 2.58
CA ILE A 34 -7.33 11.13 2.75
C ILE A 34 -8.18 12.31 3.22
N LYS A 35 -7.71 13.05 4.24
CA LYS A 35 -8.39 14.27 4.73
C LYS A 35 -8.60 15.31 3.62
N ARG A 36 -7.67 15.39 2.66
CA ARG A 36 -7.70 16.34 1.55
C ARG A 36 -8.46 15.85 0.32
N ALA A 37 -8.58 14.53 0.15
CA ALA A 37 -9.06 13.89 -1.07
C ALA A 37 -10.59 13.96 -1.27
N ARG A 38 -11.35 14.60 -0.36
CA ARG A 38 -12.84 14.72 -0.43
C ARG A 38 -13.51 13.36 -0.69
N ILE A 39 -13.06 12.34 0.04
CA ILE A 39 -13.53 10.97 -0.09
C ILE A 39 -14.87 10.82 0.65
N GLU A 40 -15.86 10.22 -0.01
CA GLU A 40 -17.21 9.99 0.56
C GLU A 40 -17.38 8.59 1.18
N VAL A 41 -16.37 7.73 1.05
CA VAL A 41 -16.33 6.38 1.60
C VAL A 41 -15.50 6.33 2.88
N ASN A 42 -15.85 5.42 3.80
CA ASN A 42 -15.06 5.24 5.02
C ASN A 42 -13.78 4.47 4.67
N ILE A 43 -12.63 5.14 4.77
CA ILE A 43 -11.32 4.53 4.56
C ILE A 43 -10.72 4.16 5.92
N ILE A 44 -10.30 2.91 6.07
CA ILE A 44 -9.59 2.42 7.25
C ILE A 44 -8.13 2.19 6.83
N PRO A 45 -7.21 3.13 7.13
CA PRO A 45 -5.81 2.99 6.75
C PRO A 45 -5.09 1.98 7.65
N GLU A 46 -4.22 1.19 7.05
CA GLU A 46 -3.34 0.23 7.68
C GLU A 46 -1.98 0.29 6.98
N GLU A 47 -0.94 0.64 7.72
CA GLU A 47 0.43 0.61 7.23
C GLU A 47 0.99 -0.81 7.41
N LEU A 48 1.13 -1.54 6.30
CA LEU A 48 1.73 -2.88 6.31
C LEU A 48 3.25 -2.78 6.22
N THR A 49 3.71 -1.99 5.25
CA THR A 49 5.13 -1.74 4.97
C THR A 49 5.30 -0.33 4.41
N LEU A 50 6.54 0.12 4.31
CA LEU A 50 6.87 1.39 3.67
C LEU A 50 8.17 1.23 2.87
N ILE A 51 8.05 0.56 1.72
CA ILE A 51 9.21 0.11 0.92
C ILE A 51 9.12 0.54 -0.54
N ASP A 52 10.27 0.54 -1.21
CA ASP A 52 10.31 0.64 -2.67
C ASP A 52 9.91 -0.71 -3.28
N SER A 53 9.11 -0.68 -4.33
CA SER A 53 8.73 -1.91 -5.05
C SER A 53 9.93 -2.71 -5.57
N LEU A 54 11.04 -2.04 -5.89
CA LEU A 54 12.27 -2.71 -6.34
C LEU A 54 12.99 -3.46 -5.21
N ASP A 55 12.77 -3.07 -3.95
CA ASP A 55 13.36 -3.72 -2.77
C ASP A 55 12.41 -4.78 -2.17
N MET A 56 11.18 -4.87 -2.67
CA MET A 56 10.17 -5.81 -2.19
C MET A 56 10.53 -7.25 -2.53
N VAL A 57 10.55 -8.12 -1.52
CA VAL A 57 10.82 -9.56 -1.65
C VAL A 57 9.54 -10.39 -1.48
N ASP A 58 9.62 -11.71 -1.69
CA ASP A 58 8.45 -12.60 -1.62
C ASP A 58 7.78 -12.60 -0.24
N SER A 59 8.53 -12.45 0.84
CA SER A 59 7.96 -12.37 2.20
C SER A 59 7.08 -11.14 2.37
N ASP A 60 7.43 -10.01 1.75
CA ASP A 60 6.63 -8.79 1.81
C ASP A 60 5.32 -8.96 1.04
N ARG A 61 5.38 -9.60 -0.13
CA ARG A 61 4.18 -9.91 -0.93
C ARG A 61 3.27 -10.90 -0.22
N ASN A 62 3.84 -11.87 0.49
CA ASN A 62 3.08 -12.81 1.31
C ASN A 62 2.41 -12.12 2.51
N LEU A 63 3.06 -11.11 3.13
CA LEU A 63 2.43 -10.29 4.16
C LEU A 63 1.20 -9.54 3.61
N ILE A 64 1.29 -8.98 2.39
CA ILE A 64 0.15 -8.33 1.71
C ILE A 64 -0.98 -9.34 1.49
N LEU A 65 -0.66 -10.53 0.97
CA LEU A 65 -1.63 -11.60 0.76
C LEU A 65 -2.32 -12.02 2.07
N GLU A 66 -1.55 -12.31 3.12
CA GLU A 66 -2.08 -12.68 4.43
C GLU A 66 -2.96 -11.58 5.02
N SER A 67 -2.57 -10.32 4.84
CA SER A 67 -3.38 -9.18 5.27
C SER A 67 -4.70 -9.10 4.51
N CYS A 68 -4.71 -9.39 3.21
CA CYS A 68 -5.93 -9.47 2.41
C CYS A 68 -6.84 -10.61 2.86
N GLU A 69 -6.29 -11.81 3.08
CA GLU A 69 -7.06 -12.99 3.51
C GLU A 69 -7.69 -12.81 4.90
N ASN A 70 -7.03 -12.06 5.79
CA ASN A 70 -7.51 -11.80 7.15
C ASN A 70 -8.31 -10.48 7.27
N CYS A 71 -8.52 -9.76 6.16
CA CYS A 71 -9.21 -8.47 6.18
C CYS A 71 -10.72 -8.65 6.36
N ALA A 72 -11.29 -7.97 7.36
CA ALA A 72 -12.73 -8.02 7.61
C ALA A 72 -13.53 -7.16 6.60
N GLU A 73 -12.90 -6.17 5.97
CA GLU A 73 -13.56 -5.33 4.97
C GLU A 73 -13.59 -6.00 3.59
N GLN A 74 -14.77 -6.00 2.98
CA GLN A 74 -15.00 -6.54 1.62
C GLN A 74 -14.19 -5.83 0.53
N PHE A 75 -13.89 -4.54 0.70
CA PHE A 75 -13.18 -3.75 -0.29
C PHE A 75 -11.79 -3.40 0.25
N ILE A 76 -10.78 -3.80 -0.50
CA ILE A 76 -9.37 -3.54 -0.19
C ILE A 76 -8.79 -2.65 -1.28
N LEU A 77 -8.09 -1.59 -0.87
CA LEU A 77 -7.28 -0.73 -1.71
C LEU A 77 -5.83 -0.85 -1.24
N ILE A 78 -4.92 -1.18 -2.15
CA ILE A 78 -3.50 -1.35 -1.84
C ILE A 78 -2.72 -0.26 -2.56
N THR A 79 -1.87 0.47 -1.84
CA THR A 79 -0.95 1.45 -2.45
C THR A 79 0.37 0.75 -2.67
N HIS A 80 0.96 0.85 -3.86
CA HIS A 80 2.15 0.08 -4.22
C HIS A 80 3.06 0.88 -5.15
N GLY A 81 4.36 0.60 -5.12
CA GLY A 81 5.30 1.10 -6.14
C GLY A 81 5.08 0.43 -7.49
N THR A 82 5.22 1.17 -8.59
CA THR A 82 4.79 0.68 -9.91
C THR A 82 5.66 -0.42 -10.50
N ASP A 83 6.93 -0.50 -10.12
CA ASP A 83 7.91 -1.36 -10.80
C ASP A 83 7.61 -2.86 -10.64
N THR A 84 7.16 -3.29 -9.46
CA THR A 84 6.84 -4.71 -9.17
C THR A 84 5.36 -4.92 -8.82
N MET A 85 4.51 -3.90 -8.98
CA MET A 85 3.06 -3.97 -8.69
C MET A 85 2.37 -5.15 -9.38
N CYS A 86 2.76 -5.46 -10.62
CA CYS A 86 2.18 -6.57 -11.37
C CYS A 86 2.49 -7.94 -10.76
N GLU A 87 3.65 -8.11 -10.11
CA GLU A 87 4.03 -9.37 -9.46
C GLU A 87 3.14 -9.62 -8.25
N THR A 88 2.95 -8.59 -7.42
CA THR A 88 2.03 -8.61 -6.27
C THR A 88 0.59 -8.87 -6.73
N ALA A 89 0.13 -8.15 -7.78
CA ALA A 89 -1.21 -8.34 -8.32
C ALA A 89 -1.43 -9.75 -8.88
N LYS A 90 -0.41 -10.34 -9.50
CA LYS A 90 -0.46 -11.73 -9.99
C LYS A 90 -0.60 -12.72 -8.83
N LEU A 91 0.21 -12.58 -7.78
CA LEU A 91 0.12 -13.41 -6.58
C LEU A 91 -1.29 -13.38 -5.98
N LEU A 92 -1.87 -12.18 -5.85
CA LEU A 92 -3.22 -11.99 -5.32
C LEU A 92 -4.29 -12.57 -6.25
N GLY A 93 -4.16 -12.40 -7.57
CA GLY A 93 -5.14 -12.88 -8.54
C GLY A 93 -5.12 -14.39 -8.79
N GLU A 94 -4.02 -15.07 -8.48
CA GLU A 94 -3.92 -16.53 -8.55
C GLU A 94 -4.59 -17.24 -7.35
N ARG A 95 -4.97 -16.49 -6.32
CA ARG A 95 -5.68 -17.00 -5.14
C ARG A 95 -7.16 -16.64 -5.22
N GLU A 96 -8.03 -17.63 -5.07
CA GLU A 96 -9.44 -17.36 -4.78
C GLU A 96 -9.53 -16.91 -3.32
N MET A 97 -9.83 -15.63 -3.12
CA MET A 97 -10.17 -15.07 -1.79
C MET A 97 -11.69 -15.16 -1.64
N GLU A 98 -12.16 -15.80 -0.56
CA GLU A 98 -13.60 -15.98 -0.23
C GLU A 98 -14.25 -14.70 0.31
#